data_AF-A0AAV0YYA3-F1
#
_entry.id   AF-A0AAV0YYA3-F1
#
_cell.length_a   1.000
_cell.length_b   1.000
_cell.length_c   1.000
_cell.angle_alpha   90.00
_cell.angle_beta   90.00
_cell.angle_gamma   90.00
#
_symmetry.space_group_name_H-M   'P 1'
#
loop_
_entity.id
_entity.type
_entity.pdbx_description
1 polymer ?
#
loop_
_entity_poly.entity_id
_entity_poly.type
_entity_poly.pdbx_seq_one_letter_code
_entity_poly.pdbx_strand_id
1 'polypeptide(L)'
;MFSCFGTTQLHVDGPIIIFLVKERVLVEGNKREIKDFEVLYSRSVGEVRCICCCFNFYGYLCRHALCVLNFNGVEEIPPKYILSRWKKDYKRLYNPDHNSDSSDSIGSIQLCNKLFKSVLQVVEEGMISGDHYNVALQAFEESLNKVHDIEQRHE
;
A
#
# COMPACT_ATOMS: atom_id res chain seq x y z
N MET A 1 9.48 17.78 9.28
CA MET A 1 9.17 17.10 8.02
C MET A 1 10.16 15.96 7.86
N PHE A 2 9.73 14.71 7.95
CA PHE A 2 10.62 13.56 7.75
C PHE A 2 10.84 13.41 6.25
N SER A 3 11.93 13.98 5.74
CA SER A 3 12.30 13.88 4.34
C SER A 3 13.33 12.78 4.15
N CYS A 4 13.14 11.99 3.09
CA CYS A 4 14.26 11.29 2.48
C CYS A 4 15.32 12.33 2.16
N PHE A 5 16.55 12.13 2.63
CA PHE A 5 17.62 13.14 2.54
C PHE A 5 18.81 12.66 1.71
N GLY A 6 18.78 11.41 1.26
CA GLY A 6 19.75 10.85 0.32
C GLY A 6 19.06 9.86 -0.60
N THR A 7 19.45 9.86 -1.87
CA THR A 7 19.06 8.85 -2.86
C THR A 7 20.30 8.56 -3.68
N THR A 8 20.80 7.33 -3.61
CA THR A 8 22.02 6.90 -4.30
C THR A 8 21.70 5.71 -5.19
N GLN A 9 22.15 5.74 -6.43
CA GLN A 9 22.09 4.57 -7.31
C GLN A 9 23.23 3.61 -6.94
N LEU A 10 22.91 2.37 -6.55
CA LEU A 10 23.89 1.37 -6.13
C LEU A 10 24.38 0.50 -7.29
N HIS A 11 23.46 -0.03 -8.08
CA HIS A 11 23.78 -1.02 -9.11
C HIS A 11 22.79 -0.99 -10.27
N VAL A 12 23.26 -1.42 -11.44
CA VAL A 12 22.45 -1.61 -12.65
C VAL A 12 22.64 -3.05 -13.08
N ASP A 13 21.59 -3.87 -12.92
CA ASP A 13 21.53 -5.24 -13.43
C ASP A 13 20.51 -5.30 -14.57
N GLY A 14 21.02 -5.20 -15.80
CA GLY A 14 20.19 -5.14 -17.01
C GLY A 14 19.15 -4.00 -16.94
N PRO A 15 17.84 -4.29 -17.07
CA PRO A 15 16.80 -3.26 -17.06
C PRO A 15 16.45 -2.73 -15.65
N ILE A 16 16.99 -3.34 -14.59
CA ILE A 16 16.67 -3.02 -13.20
C ILE A 16 17.81 -2.20 -12.58
N ILE A 17 17.44 -1.09 -11.97
CA ILE A 17 18.33 -0.19 -11.24
C ILE A 17 17.96 -0.26 -9.76
N ILE A 18 18.95 -0.45 -8.90
CA ILE A 18 18.78 -0.48 -7.45
C ILE A 18 19.20 0.88 -6.87
N PHE A 19 18.28 1.50 -6.14
CA PHE A 19 18.49 2.75 -5.41
C PHE A 19 18.48 2.50 -3.91
N LEU A 20 19.30 3.25 -3.18
CA LEU A 20 19.27 3.34 -1.72
C LEU A 20 18.76 4.72 -1.31
N VAL A 21 17.61 4.75 -0.63
CA VAL A 21 17.00 5.98 -0.13
C VAL A 21 17.19 6.08 1.37
N LYS A 22 17.86 7.13 1.85
CA LYS A 22 18.12 7.36 3.27
C LYS A 22 17.06 8.22 3.90
N GLU A 23 16.63 7.84 5.09
CA GLU A 23 15.60 8.56 5.83
C GLU A 23 15.89 8.61 7.33
N ARG A 24 15.58 9.75 7.95
CA ARG A 24 15.57 9.90 9.40
C ARG A 24 14.23 9.45 9.97
N VAL A 25 14.24 8.36 10.73
CA VAL A 25 13.06 7.78 11.37
C VAL A 25 13.13 8.07 12.88
N LEU A 26 11.98 8.41 13.47
CA LEU A 26 11.84 8.51 14.92
C LEU A 26 11.74 7.12 15.53
N VAL A 27 12.51 6.89 16.58
CA VAL A 27 12.49 5.68 17.40
C VAL A 27 12.04 6.07 18.81
N GLU A 28 11.56 5.09 19.57
CA GLU A 28 11.12 5.29 20.95
C GLU A 28 12.09 6.16 21.77
N GLY A 29 11.53 7.07 22.56
CA GLY A 29 12.33 8.00 23.39
C GLY A 29 12.94 9.18 22.63
N ASN A 30 12.29 9.67 21.56
CA ASN A 30 12.75 10.81 20.75
C ASN A 30 14.12 10.62 20.07
N LYS A 31 14.61 9.38 19.99
CA LYS A 31 15.83 9.07 19.26
C LYS A 31 15.58 9.13 17.76
N ARG A 32 16.59 9.54 17.00
CA ARG A 32 16.53 9.59 15.53
C ARG A 32 17.54 8.61 14.97
N GLU A 33 17.08 7.71 14.14
CA GLU A 33 17.93 6.75 13.43
C GLU A 33 17.88 7.03 11.94
N ILE A 34 18.97 6.70 11.25
CA ILE A 34 19.01 6.72 9.79
C ILE A 34 18.71 5.29 9.33
N LYS A 35 17.65 5.13 8.56
CA LYS A 35 17.31 3.88 7.89
C LYS A 35 17.51 4.02 6.39
N ASP A 36 18.03 2.95 5.81
CA ASP A 36 18.25 2.82 4.38
C ASP A 36 17.13 1.95 3.79
N PHE A 37 16.51 2.44 2.72
CA PHE A 37 15.44 1.75 2.02
C PHE A 37 15.88 1.44 0.60
N GLU A 38 15.97 0.15 0.28
CA GLU A 38 16.22 -0.29 -1.08
C GLU A 38 14.98 -0.11 -1.94
N VAL A 39 15.19 0.45 -3.13
CA VAL A 39 14.15 0.69 -4.12
C VAL A 39 14.63 0.18 -5.47
N LEU A 40 13.93 -0.80 -6.00
CA LEU A 40 14.14 -1.30 -7.35
C LEU A 40 13.32 -0.46 -8.32
N TYR A 41 13.96 -0.03 -9.40
CA TYR A 41 13.31 0.68 -10.49
C TYR A 41 13.64 0.01 -11.82
N SER A 42 12.61 -0.36 -12.58
CA SER A 42 12.76 -0.86 -13.94
C SER A 42 12.21 0.17 -14.91
N ARG A 43 13.12 0.78 -15.68
CA ARG A 43 12.75 1.76 -16.71
C ARG A 43 11.94 1.09 -17.83
N SER A 44 12.30 -0.15 -18.19
CA SER A 44 11.67 -0.88 -19.30
C SER A 44 10.16 -1.09 -19.11
N VAL A 45 9.74 -1.42 -17.88
CA VAL A 45 8.32 -1.67 -17.55
C VAL A 45 7.70 -0.53 -16.73
N GLY A 46 8.45 0.55 -16.46
CA GLY A 46 8.02 1.68 -15.64
C GLY A 46 7.64 1.29 -14.21
N GLU A 47 8.32 0.31 -13.62
CA GLU A 47 8.00 -0.24 -12.28
C GLU A 47 8.96 0.29 -11.21
N VAL A 48 8.41 0.61 -10.05
CA VAL A 48 9.14 0.93 -8.82
C VAL A 48 8.65 0.07 -7.66
N ARG A 49 9.57 -0.53 -6.92
CA ARG A 49 9.29 -1.35 -5.73
C ARG A 49 10.23 -0.94 -4.61
N CYS A 50 9.69 -0.64 -3.43
CA CYS A 50 10.46 -0.32 -2.23
C CYS A 50 10.30 -1.45 -1.21
N ILE A 51 11.37 -1.76 -0.46
CA ILE A 51 11.33 -2.78 0.60
C ILE A 51 10.33 -2.49 1.72
N CYS A 52 9.85 -1.24 1.85
CA CYS A 52 8.77 -0.93 2.80
C CYS A 52 7.40 -1.49 2.39
N CYS A 53 7.27 -2.04 1.16
CA CYS A 53 6.05 -2.68 0.64
C CYS A 53 4.78 -1.80 0.72
N CYS A 54 4.93 -0.48 0.84
CA CYS A 54 3.80 0.43 1.09
C CYS A 54 2.72 0.36 0.00
N PHE A 55 3.09 0.14 -1.25
CA PHE A 55 2.10 -0.07 -2.31
C PHE A 55 1.35 -1.40 -2.14
N ASN A 56 2.03 -2.48 -1.76
CA ASN A 56 1.38 -3.76 -1.53
C ASN A 56 0.42 -3.69 -0.34
N PHE A 57 0.83 -2.99 0.72
CA PHE A 57 0.09 -2.89 1.97
C PHE A 57 -0.99 -1.82 2.00
N TYR A 58 -0.81 -0.70 1.31
CA TYR A 58 -1.73 0.44 1.37
C TYR A 58 -2.22 0.91 -0.01
N GLY A 59 -1.67 0.34 -1.09
CA GLY A 59 -1.99 0.67 -2.49
C GLY A 59 -1.73 2.11 -2.90
N TYR A 60 -0.74 2.75 -2.28
CA TYR A 60 -0.13 3.97 -2.76
C TYR A 60 1.40 3.88 -2.64
N LEU A 61 2.11 4.63 -3.47
CA LEU A 61 3.57 4.64 -3.46
C LEU A 61 4.09 5.30 -2.18
N CYS A 62 5.09 4.69 -1.53
CA CYS A 62 5.79 5.37 -0.44
C CYS A 62 6.61 6.55 -0.96
N ARG A 63 6.98 7.44 -0.03
CA ARG A 63 7.93 8.53 -0.30
C ARG A 63 9.23 8.05 -0.95
N HIS A 64 9.76 6.86 -0.60
CA HIS A 64 11.00 6.35 -1.19
C HIS A 64 10.85 6.02 -2.68
N ALA A 65 9.74 5.36 -3.04
CA ALA A 65 9.41 5.07 -4.42
C ALA A 65 9.18 6.36 -5.22
N LEU A 66 8.48 7.34 -4.62
CA LEU A 66 8.29 8.66 -5.22
C LEU A 66 9.63 9.41 -5.41
N CYS A 67 10.55 9.33 -4.44
CA CYS A 67 11.89 9.91 -4.58
C CYS A 67 12.64 9.31 -5.77
N VAL A 68 12.56 7.99 -5.97
CA VAL A 68 13.21 7.31 -7.10
C VAL A 68 12.55 7.62 -8.43
N LEU A 69 11.22 7.72 -8.49
CA LEU A 69 10.52 8.18 -9.70
C LEU A 69 10.96 9.60 -10.07
N ASN A 70 10.96 10.51 -9.11
CA ASN A 70 11.43 11.89 -9.31
C ASN A 70 12.90 11.95 -9.73
N PHE A 71 13.77 11.15 -9.09
CA PHE A 71 15.19 11.04 -9.46
C PHE A 71 15.37 10.60 -10.92
N ASN A 72 14.48 9.74 -11.42
CA ASN A 72 14.51 9.25 -12.81
C ASN A 72 13.73 10.14 -13.79
N GLY A 73 13.28 11.33 -13.38
CA GLY A 73 12.55 12.27 -14.23
C GLY A 73 11.15 11.83 -14.61
N VAL A 74 10.54 10.95 -13.82
CA VAL A 74 9.13 10.55 -14.02
C VAL A 74 8.23 11.63 -13.42
N GLU A 75 7.57 12.40 -14.30
CA GLU A 75 6.73 13.54 -13.90
C GLU A 75 5.33 13.13 -13.43
N GLU A 76 4.81 12.00 -13.94
CA GLU A 76 3.47 11.50 -13.63
C GLU A 76 3.52 10.10 -13.00
N ILE A 77 2.63 9.84 -12.04
CA ILE A 77 2.51 8.52 -11.43
C ILE A 77 2.06 7.52 -12.51
N PRO A 78 2.81 6.42 -12.74
CA PRO A 78 2.43 5.43 -13.74
C PRO A 78 1.02 4.86 -13.45
N PRO A 79 0.15 4.70 -14.48
CA PRO A 79 -1.25 4.34 -14.28
C PRO A 79 -1.50 3.06 -13.46
N LYS A 80 -0.57 2.10 -13.49
CA LYS A 80 -0.62 0.87 -12.69
C LYS A 80 -0.61 1.09 -11.18
N TYR A 81 -0.14 2.24 -10.71
CA TYR A 81 -0.17 2.62 -9.29
C TYR A 81 -1.42 3.43 -8.92
N ILE A 82 -2.31 3.74 -9.87
CA ILE A 82 -3.55 4.48 -9.66
C ILE A 82 -4.71 3.49 -9.55
N LEU A 83 -4.94 2.99 -8.33
CA LEU A 83 -6.03 2.07 -8.04
C LEU A 83 -7.40 2.75 -8.16
N SER A 84 -8.43 2.00 -8.56
CA SER A 84 -9.78 2.53 -8.78
C SER A 84 -10.33 3.31 -7.58
N ARG A 85 -10.07 2.86 -6.34
CA ARG A 85 -10.51 3.56 -5.12
C ARG A 85 -9.96 4.98 -4.96
N TRP A 86 -8.87 5.31 -5.64
CA TRP A 86 -8.25 6.64 -5.62
C TRP A 86 -8.76 7.55 -6.74
N LYS A 87 -9.49 7.00 -7.71
CA LYS A 87 -10.05 7.78 -8.82
C LYS A 87 -11.32 8.50 -8.36
N LYS A 88 -11.54 9.70 -8.91
CA LYS A 88 -12.68 10.56 -8.56
C LYS A 88 -14.03 9.92 -8.86
N ASP A 89 -14.09 9.07 -9.88
CA ASP A 89 -15.27 8.37 -10.38
C ASP A 89 -15.53 7.03 -9.66
N TYR A 90 -14.79 6.72 -8.59
CA TYR A 90 -15.01 5.50 -7.83
C TYR A 90 -16.38 5.49 -7.14
N LYS A 91 -17.26 4.58 -7.58
CA LYS A 91 -18.52 4.28 -6.88
C LYS A 91 -18.21 3.52 -5.60
N ARG A 92 -18.56 4.09 -4.45
CA ARG A 92 -18.37 3.44 -3.15
C ARG A 92 -19.34 2.27 -3.03
N LEU A 93 -18.80 1.12 -2.65
CA LEU A 93 -19.52 -0.16 -2.58
C LEU A 93 -20.58 -0.22 -1.45
N TYR A 94 -20.58 0.74 -0.54
CA TYR A 94 -21.57 0.84 0.53
C TYR A 94 -22.05 2.28 0.70
N ASN A 95 -23.31 2.52 0.36
CA ASN A 95 -24.06 3.73 0.68
C ASN A 95 -25.25 3.26 1.52
N PRO A 96 -25.24 3.44 2.86
CA PRO A 96 -26.45 3.19 3.64
C PRO A 96 -27.53 4.12 3.10
N ASP A 97 -28.76 3.61 2.99
CA ASP A 97 -29.86 4.17 2.20
C ASP A 97 -29.94 5.70 2.19
N HIS A 98 -30.21 6.22 0.99
CA HIS A 98 -30.59 7.59 0.68
C HIS A 98 -31.41 8.26 1.81
N ASN A 99 -30.75 9.05 2.66
CA ASN A 99 -31.25 10.33 3.15
C ASN A 99 -30.18 11.07 3.97
N SER A 100 -29.89 12.29 3.53
CA SER A 100 -29.14 13.35 4.21
C SER A 100 -27.61 13.30 4.20
N ASP A 101 -27.07 14.45 3.75
CA ASP A 101 -25.77 15.04 4.01
C ASP A 101 -24.46 14.30 3.65
N SER A 102 -23.54 15.11 3.13
CA SER A 102 -22.14 14.80 2.83
C SER A 102 -21.31 14.23 4.00
N SER A 103 -21.91 14.04 5.18
CA SER A 103 -21.31 13.46 6.39
C SER A 103 -21.12 11.93 6.28
N ASP A 104 -22.04 11.21 5.62
CA ASP A 104 -22.00 9.74 5.53
C ASP A 104 -20.82 9.20 4.72
N SER A 105 -20.27 10.03 3.83
CA SER A 105 -19.05 9.72 3.11
C SER A 105 -17.84 9.50 4.04
N ILE A 106 -17.76 10.21 5.16
CA ILE A 106 -16.67 10.06 6.12
C ILE A 106 -16.83 8.73 6.88
N GLY A 107 -18.06 8.35 7.23
CA GLY A 107 -18.38 7.09 7.89
C GLY A 107 -18.01 5.86 7.05
N SER A 108 -18.40 5.82 5.77
CA SER A 108 -18.04 4.71 4.87
C SER A 108 -16.53 4.61 4.63
N ILE A 109 -15.82 5.74 4.51
CA ILE A 109 -14.34 5.74 4.42
C ILE A 109 -13.73 5.17 5.70
N GLN A 110 -14.23 5.55 6.87
CA GLN A 110 -13.74 5.04 8.15
C GLN A 110 -13.97 3.53 8.30
N LEU A 111 -15.12 3.01 7.85
CA LEU A 111 -15.41 1.57 7.90
C LEU A 111 -14.49 0.78 6.97
N CYS A 112 -14.33 1.23 5.71
CA CYS A 112 -13.37 0.62 4.78
C CYS A 112 -11.95 0.63 5.33
N ASN A 113 -11.52 1.75 5.93
CA ASN A 113 -10.21 1.86 6.55
C ASN A 113 -10.03 0.91 7.74
N LYS A 114 -11.08 0.70 8.56
CA LYS A 114 -11.04 -0.25 9.69
C LYS A 114 -10.86 -1.69 9.18
N LEU A 115 -11.70 -2.12 8.24
CA LEU A 115 -11.60 -3.46 7.65
C LEU A 115 -10.23 -3.70 7.00
N PHE A 116 -9.76 -2.72 6.22
CA PHE A 116 -8.48 -2.82 5.54
C PHE A 116 -7.31 -2.94 6.53
N LYS A 117 -7.32 -2.16 7.63
CA LYS A 117 -6.31 -2.27 8.69
C LYS A 117 -6.32 -3.65 9.36
N SER A 118 -7.50 -4.21 9.64
CA SER A 118 -7.61 -5.54 10.24
C SER A 118 -7.07 -6.64 9.31
N VAL A 119 -7.40 -6.58 8.02
CA VAL A 119 -6.86 -7.52 7.01
C VAL A 119 -5.34 -7.38 6.92
N LEU A 120 -4.83 -6.14 6.93
CA LEU A 120 -3.40 -5.88 6.81
C LEU A 120 -2.59 -6.53 7.94
N GLN A 121 -3.07 -6.47 9.17
CA GLN A 121 -2.41 -7.12 10.31
C GLN A 121 -2.29 -8.64 10.10
N VAL A 122 -3.35 -9.28 9.60
CA VAL A 122 -3.32 -10.72 9.29
C VAL A 122 -2.32 -11.03 8.18
N VAL A 123 -2.20 -10.16 7.16
CA VAL A 123 -1.18 -10.31 6.11
C VAL A 123 0.23 -10.16 6.68
N GLU A 124 0.48 -9.15 7.52
CA GLU A 124 1.80 -8.90 8.12
C GLU A 124 2.27 -10.11 8.94
N GLU A 125 1.38 -10.68 9.76
CA GLU A 125 1.67 -11.91 10.53
C GLU A 125 1.78 -13.15 9.62
N GLY A 126 0.94 -13.24 8.58
CA GLY A 126 0.95 -14.34 7.61
C GLY A 126 2.27 -14.48 6.84
N MET A 127 3.02 -13.38 6.70
CA MET A 127 4.28 -13.37 5.95
C MET A 127 5.50 -13.83 6.79
N ILE A 128 5.31 -14.20 8.07
CA ILE A 128 6.40 -14.60 8.97
C ILE A 128 6.97 -15.98 8.61
N SER A 129 6.14 -16.94 8.21
CA SER A 129 6.58 -18.28 7.77
C SER A 129 5.55 -18.94 6.85
N GLY A 130 5.93 -20.05 6.22
CA GLY A 130 5.01 -20.82 5.37
C GLY A 130 3.77 -21.32 6.11
N ASP A 131 3.90 -21.69 7.39
CA ASP A 131 2.76 -22.14 8.20
C ASP A 131 1.80 -20.99 8.50
N HIS A 132 2.32 -19.81 8.90
CA HIS A 132 1.51 -18.61 9.10
C HIS A 132 0.81 -18.20 7.80
N TYR A 133 1.49 -18.29 6.66
CA TYR A 133 0.92 -18.00 5.34
C TYR A 133 -0.27 -18.89 5.04
N ASN A 134 -0.14 -20.20 5.25
CA ASN A 134 -1.23 -21.15 5.00
C ASN A 134 -2.44 -20.89 5.91
N VAL A 135 -2.22 -20.60 7.19
CA VAL A 135 -3.28 -20.26 8.14
C VAL A 135 -3.99 -18.96 7.76
N ALA A 136 -3.23 -17.91 7.42
CA ALA A 136 -3.79 -16.63 6.99
C ALA A 136 -4.60 -16.76 5.70
N LEU A 137 -4.09 -17.52 4.73
CA LEU A 137 -4.77 -17.76 3.45
C LEU A 137 -6.11 -18.48 3.67
N GLN A 138 -6.11 -19.57 4.46
CA GLN A 138 -7.33 -20.28 4.79
C GLN A 138 -8.36 -19.36 5.48
N ALA A 139 -7.92 -18.54 6.45
CA ALA A 139 -8.80 -17.62 7.14
C ALA A 139 -9.43 -16.57 6.20
N PHE A 140 -8.69 -16.11 5.19
CA PHE A 140 -9.22 -15.21 4.16
C PHE A 140 -10.24 -15.90 3.26
N GLU A 141 -9.98 -17.13 2.82
CA GLU A 141 -10.92 -17.91 2.01
C GLU A 141 -12.23 -18.16 2.77
N GLU A 142 -12.14 -18.59 4.04
CA GLU A 142 -13.31 -18.77 4.90
C GLU A 142 -14.10 -17.47 5.13
N SER A 143 -13.39 -16.35 5.32
CA SER A 143 -14.03 -15.05 5.52
C SER A 143 -14.72 -14.57 4.25
N LEU A 144 -14.11 -14.77 3.07
CA LEU A 144 -14.68 -14.39 1.78
C LEU A 144 -15.96 -15.20 1.49
N ASN A 145 -15.93 -16.51 1.74
CA ASN A 145 -17.12 -17.36 1.58
C ASN A 145 -18.27 -16.89 2.47
N LYS A 146 -18.00 -16.59 3.75
CA LYS A 146 -19.03 -16.07 4.67
C LYS A 146 -19.64 -14.74 4.22
N VAL A 147 -18.86 -13.86 3.59
CA VAL A 147 -19.36 -12.59 3.06
C VAL A 147 -20.28 -12.82 1.86
N HIS A 148 -19.89 -13.66 0.90
CA HIS A 148 -20.73 -14.01 -0.24
C HIS A 148 -22.05 -14.69 0.18
N ASP A 149 -22.02 -15.54 1.22
CA ASP A 149 -23.22 -16.21 1.75
C ASP A 149 -24.25 -15.25 2.39
N ILE A 150 -23.86 -14.00 2.68
CA ILE A 150 -24.79 -12.96 3.14
C ILE A 150 -25.48 -12.33 1.94
N GLU A 151 -24.76 -12.12 0.84
CA GLU A 151 -25.32 -11.53 -0.39
C GLU A 151 -26.42 -12.41 -1.01
N GLN A 152 -26.30 -13.75 -0.91
CA GLN A 152 -27.30 -14.70 -1.42
C GLN A 152 -28.57 -14.84 -0.56
N ARG A 153 -28.63 -14.29 0.66
CA ARG A 153 -29.84 -14.35 1.52
C ARG A 153 -30.79 -13.17 1.29
N HIS A 154 -30.39 -12.21 0.48
CA HIS A 154 -31.13 -10.97 0.20
C HIS A 154 -31.67 -10.90 -1.24
N GLU A 155 -31.60 -11.99 -2.01
CA GLU A 155 -32.31 -12.22 -3.28
C GLU A 155 -33.41 -13.27 -3.11
#